data_AF-A0AAU3VGE8-F1
#
_entry.id   AF-A0AAU3VGE8-F1
#
_cell.length_a   1.000
_cell.length_b   1.000
_cell.length_c   1.000
_cell.angle_alpha   90.00
_cell.angle_beta   90.00
_cell.angle_gamma   90.00
#
_symmetry.space_group_name_H-M   'P 1'
#
loop_
_entity.id
_entity.type
_entity.pdbx_description
1 polymer ?
#
loop_
_entity_poly.entity_id
_entity_poly.type
_entity_poly.pdbx_seq_one_letter_code
_entity_poly.pdbx_strand_id
1 'polypeptide(L)'
;MDAPEKQCRDCGQVKAASEFWRSKSSPDGLAYYCRPCASRRNAESARRRAEREGRTMRPSRGPRESLPEGYRRCPDCEQVLPLMAFPRNRSAKSGFASYCKPCQNTRSRESRDRLHGGSRHYHLKRRYGLGAEEVEAKIKEQFGICPICLTPGPQHVDHDHLTGKVRSVLCFNCNGGLGQFKDNPELLRRAADYVEGNVWKPTLVAPGVYQLPS
;
A
#
# COMPACT_ATOMS: atom_id res chain seq x y z
N MET A 1 34.85 45.48 6.15
CA MET A 1 33.82 45.59 5.10
C MET A 1 32.50 45.35 5.78
N ASP A 2 31.76 46.42 6.07
CA ASP A 2 30.53 46.33 6.84
C ASP A 2 29.47 45.51 6.10
N ALA A 3 28.78 44.63 6.81
CA ALA A 3 27.72 43.83 6.24
C ALA A 3 26.57 44.74 5.79
N PRO A 4 25.97 44.53 4.61
CA PRO A 4 24.88 45.39 4.13
C PRO A 4 23.72 45.38 5.13
N GLU A 5 23.25 46.56 5.54
CA GLU A 5 22.16 46.73 6.50
C GLU A 5 20.89 47.25 5.81
N LYS A 6 19.73 46.90 6.36
CA LYS A 6 18.41 47.30 5.85
C LYS A 6 17.45 47.61 6.98
N GLN A 7 16.62 48.63 6.80
CA GLN A 7 15.54 48.96 7.73
C GLN A 7 14.30 48.10 7.48
N CYS A 8 13.79 47.44 8.53
CA CYS A 8 12.54 46.71 8.48
C CYS A 8 11.33 47.66 8.45
N ARG A 9 10.44 47.52 7.46
CA ARG A 9 9.23 48.37 7.34
C ARG A 9 8.15 48.12 8.41
N ASP A 10 8.31 47.09 9.24
CA ASP A 10 7.32 46.69 10.25
C ASP A 10 7.76 47.09 11.66
N CYS A 11 9.01 46.82 12.05
CA CYS A 11 9.54 47.20 13.37
C CYS A 11 10.43 48.45 13.36
N GLY A 12 10.71 49.04 12.19
CA GLY A 12 11.52 50.25 12.06
C GLY A 12 13.01 50.10 12.33
N GLN A 13 13.48 48.94 12.81
CA GLN A 13 14.88 48.70 13.14
C GLN A 13 15.74 48.48 11.90
N VAL A 14 16.94 49.06 11.89
CA VAL A 14 18.03 48.73 10.95
C VAL A 14 18.67 47.43 11.42
N LYS A 15 18.74 46.44 10.52
CA LYS A 15 19.30 45.11 10.80
C LYS A 15 20.20 44.67 9.67
N ALA A 16 21.11 43.75 9.96
CA ALA A 16 21.94 43.11 8.94
C ALA A 16 21.08 42.41 7.87
N ALA A 17 21.58 42.36 6.63
CA ALA A 17 20.91 41.69 5.51
C ALA A 17 20.56 40.21 5.77
N SER A 18 21.31 39.52 6.65
CA SER A 18 21.03 38.14 7.09
C SER A 18 19.71 37.98 7.85
N GLU A 19 19.21 39.07 8.43
CA GLU A 19 17.93 39.16 9.13
C GLU A 19 16.74 39.34 8.17
N PHE A 20 16.97 39.32 6.86
CA PHE A 20 15.94 39.43 5.82
C PHE A 20 15.98 38.21 4.89
N TRP A 21 14.82 37.82 4.39
CA TRP A 21 14.74 36.78 3.35
C TRP A 21 15.16 37.36 2.00
N ARG A 22 15.76 36.54 1.13
CA ARG A 22 16.04 36.94 -0.26
C ARG A 22 14.73 37.12 -1.02
N SER A 23 14.63 38.21 -1.77
CA SER A 23 13.43 38.57 -2.55
C SER A 23 13.84 39.07 -3.93
N LYS A 24 13.42 38.35 -4.98
CA LYS A 24 13.68 38.74 -6.37
C LYS A 24 12.85 39.94 -6.83
N SER A 25 11.77 40.27 -6.11
CA SER A 25 10.86 41.37 -6.43
C SER A 25 11.26 42.69 -5.77
N SER A 26 12.35 42.71 -5.00
CA SER A 26 12.84 43.90 -4.30
C SER A 26 14.10 44.42 -5.00
N PRO A 27 14.23 45.75 -5.24
CA PRO A 27 15.38 46.32 -5.95
C PRO A 27 16.74 45.96 -5.34
N ASP A 28 16.79 45.78 -4.03
CA ASP A 28 17.97 45.43 -3.25
C ASP A 28 18.10 43.92 -2.97
N GLY A 29 17.24 43.10 -3.57
CA GLY A 29 17.28 41.65 -3.43
C GLY A 29 16.84 41.11 -2.06
N LEU A 30 16.36 41.98 -1.15
CA LEU A 30 15.98 41.62 0.23
C LEU A 30 14.51 41.94 0.51
N ALA A 31 13.84 41.09 1.27
CA ALA A 31 12.46 41.31 1.70
C ALA A 31 12.30 42.65 2.46
N TYR A 32 11.10 43.23 2.40
CA TYR A 32 10.77 44.48 3.08
C TYR A 32 10.70 44.39 4.61
N TYR A 33 10.56 43.17 5.13
CA TYR A 33 10.39 42.89 6.55
C TYR A 33 11.47 41.91 7.03
N CYS A 34 11.97 42.12 8.25
CA CYS A 34 12.89 41.17 8.88
C CYS A 34 12.20 39.82 9.14
N ARG A 35 12.98 38.75 9.25
CA ARG A 35 12.48 37.36 9.41
C ARG A 35 11.46 37.22 10.55
N PRO A 36 11.67 37.82 11.75
CA PRO A 36 10.67 37.80 12.82
C PRO A 36 9.34 38.48 12.44
N CYS A 37 9.40 39.69 11.90
CA CYS A 37 8.22 40.45 11.47
C CYS A 37 7.45 39.72 10.36
N ALA A 38 8.17 39.20 9.37
CA ALA A 38 7.59 38.39 8.29
C ALA A 38 6.91 37.13 8.85
N SER A 39 7.55 36.42 9.79
CA SER A 39 6.99 35.22 10.42
C SER A 39 5.69 35.54 11.17
N ARG A 40 5.67 36.63 11.95
CA ARG A 40 4.48 37.09 12.68
C ARG A 40 3.32 37.39 11.73
N ARG A 41 3.56 38.17 10.68
CA ARG A 41 2.54 38.55 9.68
C ARG A 41 2.04 37.34 8.89
N ASN A 42 2.93 36.42 8.52
CA ASN A 42 2.56 35.19 7.83
C ASN A 42 1.67 34.30 8.71
N ALA A 43 2.00 34.17 10.01
CA ALA A 43 1.19 33.43 10.97
C ALA A 43 -0.21 34.04 11.12
N GLU A 44 -0.30 35.37 11.22
CA GLU A 44 -1.57 36.09 11.29
C GLU A 44 -2.41 35.90 10.01
N SER A 45 -1.79 36.02 8.83
CA SER A 45 -2.46 35.79 7.55
C SER A 45 -2.99 34.36 7.42
N ALA A 46 -2.19 33.37 7.87
CA ALA A 46 -2.61 31.97 7.92
C ALA A 46 -3.80 31.76 8.87
N ARG A 47 -3.84 32.43 10.02
CA ARG A 47 -4.97 32.40 10.97
C ARG A 47 -6.25 32.93 10.33
N ARG A 48 -6.20 34.13 9.75
CA ARG A 48 -7.35 34.75 9.06
C ARG A 48 -7.87 33.88 7.92
N ARG A 49 -6.97 33.23 7.17
CA ARG A 49 -7.35 32.30 6.09
C ARG A 49 -8.04 31.06 6.63
N ALA A 50 -7.49 30.45 7.69
CA ALA A 50 -8.06 29.26 8.30
C ALA A 50 -9.46 29.53 8.87
N GLU A 51 -9.67 30.68 9.50
CA GLU A 51 -10.98 31.12 10.01
C GLU A 51 -12.01 31.27 8.89
N ARG A 52 -11.66 31.98 7.81
CA ARG A 52 -12.54 32.13 6.63
C ARG A 52 -12.88 30.79 5.96
N GLU A 53 -11.96 29.84 5.99
CA GLU A 53 -12.13 28.51 5.38
C GLU A 53 -12.74 27.48 6.35
N GLY A 54 -13.07 27.87 7.59
CA GLY A 54 -13.56 26.95 8.63
C GLY A 54 -12.58 25.84 8.98
N ARG A 55 -11.28 26.03 8.73
CA ARG A 55 -10.23 25.04 9.00
C ARG A 55 -9.70 25.21 10.42
N THR A 56 -9.67 24.11 11.18
CA THR A 56 -9.00 24.09 12.48
C THR A 56 -7.48 24.16 12.27
N MET A 57 -6.85 25.22 12.78
CA MET A 57 -5.39 25.33 12.73
C MET A 57 -4.80 24.33 13.72
N ARG A 58 -4.10 23.30 13.20
CA ARG A 58 -3.41 22.34 14.06
C ARG A 58 -2.33 23.09 14.86
N PRO A 59 -2.30 22.97 16.20
CA PRO A 59 -1.30 23.66 17.00
C PRO A 59 0.10 23.29 16.52
N SER A 60 1.02 24.26 16.57
CA SER A 60 2.43 23.96 16.40
C SER A 60 2.78 22.87 17.38
N ARG A 61 3.31 21.74 16.90
CA ARG A 61 3.97 20.78 17.79
C ARG A 61 5.01 21.60 18.53
N GLY A 62 4.94 21.63 19.86
CA GLY A 62 5.74 22.49 20.72
C GLY A 62 7.26 22.30 20.51
N PRO A 63 8.09 22.90 21.38
CA PRO A 63 9.53 22.65 21.35
C PRO A 63 9.76 21.14 21.27
N ARG A 64 10.58 20.70 20.29
CA ARG A 64 11.01 19.29 20.24
C ARG A 64 11.84 19.06 21.48
N GLU A 65 11.22 18.56 22.54
CA GLU A 65 11.94 17.98 23.65
C GLU A 65 12.89 16.93 23.05
N SER A 66 14.19 17.08 23.35
CA SER A 66 15.23 16.25 22.77
C SER A 66 15.02 14.82 23.24
N LEU A 67 14.55 13.96 22.34
CA LEU A 67 14.42 12.54 22.63
C LEU A 67 15.82 11.91 22.77
N PRO A 68 15.96 10.86 23.60
CA PRO A 68 17.19 10.09 23.68
C PRO A 68 17.64 9.58 22.31
N GLU A 69 18.95 9.43 22.12
CA GLU A 69 19.51 8.91 20.88
C GLU A 69 18.96 7.50 20.59
N GLY A 70 18.57 7.25 19.33
CA GLY A 70 17.96 5.98 18.95
C GLY A 70 16.46 5.87 19.24
N TYR A 71 15.80 6.92 19.73
CA TYR A 71 14.36 6.95 19.97
C TYR A 71 13.64 7.96 19.08
N ARG A 72 12.34 7.70 18.85
CA ARG A 72 11.46 8.55 18.06
C ARG A 72 10.04 8.48 18.58
N ARG A 73 9.35 9.62 18.55
CA ARG A 73 7.91 9.69 18.82
C ARG A 73 7.10 9.40 17.56
N CYS A 74 6.17 8.44 17.63
CA CYS A 74 5.20 8.19 16.57
C CYS A 74 4.14 9.31 16.54
N PRO A 75 3.86 9.99 15.41
CA PRO A 75 2.86 11.06 15.34
C PRO A 75 1.40 10.62 15.47
N ASP A 76 1.15 9.31 15.54
CA ASP A 76 -0.19 8.72 15.47
C ASP A 76 -0.59 8.18 16.85
N CYS A 77 0.23 7.31 17.45
CA CYS A 77 0.01 6.83 18.82
C CYS A 77 0.73 7.64 19.90
N GLU A 78 1.51 8.66 19.51
CA GLU A 78 2.26 9.57 20.40
C GLU A 78 3.31 8.93 21.32
N GLN A 79 3.53 7.61 21.21
CA GLN A 79 4.52 6.87 21.98
C GLN A 79 5.95 7.15 21.51
N VAL A 80 6.88 7.23 22.46
CA VAL A 80 8.32 7.27 22.23
C VAL A 80 8.84 5.84 22.16
N LEU A 81 9.30 5.43 20.98
CA LEU A 81 9.72 4.07 20.69
C LEU A 81 11.14 4.06 20.11
N PRO A 82 11.89 2.96 20.23
CA PRO A 82 13.20 2.84 19.61
C PRO A 82 13.07 2.85 18.08
N LEU A 83 14.09 3.32 17.35
CA LEU A 83 14.06 3.47 15.89
C LEU A 83 13.73 2.14 15.16
N MET A 84 14.10 1.00 15.71
CA MET A 84 13.77 -0.34 15.17
C MET A 84 12.26 -0.68 15.19
N ALA A 85 11.46 0.04 15.99
CA ALA A 85 10.00 -0.06 15.97
C ALA A 85 9.38 0.67 14.76
N PHE A 86 10.17 1.39 13.97
CA PHE A 86 9.77 2.09 12.76
C PHE A 86 10.28 1.32 11.53
N PRO A 87 9.49 1.18 10.46
CA PRO A 87 9.96 0.54 9.24
C PRO A 87 11.14 1.28 8.60
N ARG A 88 12.04 0.53 7.97
CA ARG A 88 13.15 1.11 7.20
C ARG A 88 12.58 1.84 5.98
N ASN A 89 13.09 3.04 5.74
CA ASN A 89 12.76 3.84 4.58
C ASN A 89 14.03 4.48 4.04
N ARG A 90 14.52 3.94 2.92
CA ARG A 90 15.77 4.40 2.27
C ARG A 90 15.67 5.82 1.74
N SER A 91 14.47 6.30 1.45
CA SER A 91 14.24 7.66 0.95
C SER A 91 14.20 8.72 2.06
N ALA A 92 14.06 8.30 3.33
CA ALA A 92 14.05 9.23 4.45
C ALA A 92 15.47 9.54 4.93
N LYS A 93 15.80 10.81 5.21
CA LYS A 93 17.12 11.23 5.75
C LYS A 93 17.54 10.42 6.99
N SER A 94 16.57 10.04 7.82
CA SER A 94 16.82 9.24 9.02
C SER A 94 16.90 7.73 8.80
N GLY A 95 16.63 7.23 7.60
CA GLY A 95 16.58 5.79 7.29
C GLY A 95 15.34 5.04 7.82
N PHE A 96 14.46 5.72 8.56
CA PHE A 96 13.24 5.16 9.15
C PHE A 96 12.00 5.98 8.81
N ALA A 97 10.85 5.32 8.72
CA ALA A 97 9.55 5.94 8.49
C ALA A 97 9.09 6.82 9.67
N SER A 98 8.07 7.64 9.43
CA SER A 98 7.52 8.55 10.42
C SER A 98 6.65 7.87 11.46
N TYR A 99 6.03 6.74 11.12
CA TYR A 99 5.08 6.01 11.97
C TYR A 99 5.69 4.70 12.45
N CYS A 100 5.34 4.27 13.66
CA CYS A 100 5.71 2.94 14.14
C CYS A 100 5.06 1.85 13.29
N LYS A 101 5.62 0.63 13.31
CA LYS A 101 5.14 -0.53 12.55
C LYS A 101 3.62 -0.76 12.72
N PRO A 102 3.03 -0.77 13.93
CA PRO A 102 1.59 -0.93 14.10
C PRO A 102 0.75 0.14 13.41
N CYS A 103 1.06 1.42 13.66
CA CYS A 103 0.35 2.55 13.03
C CYS A 103 0.49 2.53 11.51
N GLN A 104 1.70 2.24 11.01
CA GLN A 104 1.93 2.13 9.57
C GLN A 104 1.13 0.97 8.94
N ASN A 105 1.04 -0.17 9.61
CA ASN A 105 0.24 -1.31 9.14
C ASN A 105 -1.25 -0.98 9.12
N THR A 106 -1.79 -0.35 10.16
CA THR A 106 -3.19 0.09 10.20
C THR A 106 -3.51 1.05 9.05
N ARG A 107 -2.70 2.10 8.87
CA ARG A 107 -2.88 3.05 7.76
C ARG A 107 -2.75 2.40 6.39
N SER A 108 -1.84 1.44 6.24
CA SER A 108 -1.67 0.72 4.98
C SER A 108 -2.89 -0.13 4.63
N ARG A 109 -3.52 -0.76 5.65
CA ARG A 109 -4.79 -1.48 5.49
C ARG A 109 -5.92 -0.54 5.12
N GLU A 110 -6.14 0.52 5.89
CA GLU A 110 -7.18 1.52 5.61
C GLU A 110 -7.04 2.13 4.22
N SER A 111 -5.81 2.42 3.79
CA SER A 111 -5.54 2.94 2.45
C SER A 111 -5.86 1.91 1.36
N ARG A 112 -5.54 0.62 1.58
CA ARG A 112 -5.92 -0.46 0.67
C ARG A 112 -7.43 -0.61 0.60
N ASP A 113 -8.11 -0.55 1.74
CA ASP A 113 -9.56 -0.69 1.80
C ASP A 113 -10.25 0.48 1.07
N ARG A 114 -9.79 1.71 1.30
CA ARG A 114 -10.32 2.91 0.62
C ARG A 114 -10.04 2.93 -0.88
N LEU A 115 -8.80 2.66 -1.31
CA LEU A 115 -8.39 2.81 -2.71
C LEU A 115 -8.75 1.60 -3.58
N HIS A 116 -8.84 0.42 -2.97
CA HIS A 116 -8.97 -0.83 -3.70
C HIS A 116 -10.14 -1.68 -3.23
N GLY A 117 -11.06 -1.16 -2.39
CA GLY A 117 -12.24 -1.91 -1.94
C GLY A 117 -11.91 -3.13 -1.09
N GLY A 118 -10.70 -3.19 -0.51
CA GLY A 118 -10.26 -4.27 0.35
C GLY A 118 -9.03 -5.04 -0.14
N SER A 119 -8.53 -5.93 0.72
CA SER A 119 -7.42 -6.81 0.37
C SER A 119 -7.72 -7.69 -0.85
N ARG A 120 -8.94 -8.23 -0.92
CA ARG A 120 -9.39 -9.15 -1.97
C ARG A 120 -9.35 -8.52 -3.36
N HIS A 121 -9.97 -7.35 -3.52
CA HIS A 121 -10.04 -6.67 -4.82
C HIS A 121 -8.65 -6.21 -5.30
N TYR A 122 -7.77 -5.75 -4.41
CA TYR A 122 -6.37 -5.50 -4.77
C TYR A 122 -5.65 -6.74 -5.33
N HIS A 123 -5.82 -7.91 -4.68
CA HIS A 123 -5.22 -9.16 -5.13
C HIS A 123 -5.82 -9.67 -6.45
N LEU A 124 -7.13 -9.56 -6.61
CA LEU A 124 -7.82 -9.92 -7.86
C LEU A 124 -7.28 -9.09 -9.04
N LYS A 125 -7.17 -7.77 -8.85
CA LYS A 125 -6.70 -6.87 -9.91
C LYS A 125 -5.24 -7.09 -10.26
N ARG A 126 -4.36 -7.26 -9.26
CA ARG A 126 -2.92 -7.45 -9.49
C ARG A 126 -2.57 -8.81 -10.09
N ARG A 127 -3.29 -9.88 -9.72
CA ARG A 127 -2.94 -11.24 -10.12
C ARG A 127 -3.72 -11.71 -11.35
N TYR A 128 -4.98 -11.32 -11.46
CA TYR A 128 -5.89 -11.84 -12.49
C TYR A 128 -6.39 -10.76 -13.45
N GLY A 129 -6.03 -9.48 -13.22
CA GLY A 129 -6.54 -8.37 -14.02
C GLY A 129 -8.03 -8.07 -13.80
N LEU A 130 -8.69 -8.75 -12.85
CA LEU A 130 -10.12 -8.64 -12.61
C LEU A 130 -10.46 -7.75 -11.42
N GLY A 131 -11.53 -6.96 -11.56
CA GLY A 131 -12.24 -6.30 -10.48
C GLY A 131 -13.17 -7.25 -9.72
N ALA A 132 -13.64 -6.83 -8.54
CA ALA A 132 -14.60 -7.61 -7.76
C ALA A 132 -15.92 -7.83 -8.52
N GLU A 133 -16.40 -6.83 -9.24
CA GLU A 133 -17.64 -6.88 -10.04
C GLU A 133 -17.57 -7.90 -11.17
N GLU A 134 -16.41 -8.02 -11.85
CA GLU A 134 -16.22 -9.02 -12.91
C GLU A 134 -16.25 -10.45 -12.35
N VAL A 135 -15.71 -10.66 -11.14
CA VAL A 135 -15.81 -11.94 -10.44
C VAL A 135 -17.26 -12.24 -10.05
N GLU A 136 -17.99 -11.26 -9.53
CA GLU A 136 -19.42 -11.43 -9.20
C GLU A 136 -20.28 -11.70 -10.43
N ALA A 137 -20.04 -11.00 -11.55
CA ALA A 137 -20.69 -11.25 -12.82
C ALA A 137 -20.46 -12.69 -13.29
N LYS A 138 -19.23 -13.21 -13.14
CA LYS A 138 -18.90 -14.60 -13.48
C LYS A 138 -19.59 -15.62 -12.57
N ILE A 139 -19.69 -15.33 -11.27
CA ILE A 139 -20.45 -16.17 -10.32
C ILE A 139 -21.93 -16.19 -10.72
N LYS A 140 -22.47 -15.04 -11.14
CA LYS A 140 -23.88 -14.93 -11.58
C LYS A 140 -24.14 -15.68 -12.88
N GLU A 141 -23.23 -15.60 -13.86
CA GLU A 141 -23.27 -16.39 -15.10
C GLU A 141 -23.27 -17.89 -14.81
N GLN A 142 -22.55 -18.31 -13.76
CA GLN A 142 -22.54 -19.67 -13.25
C GLN A 142 -23.74 -20.00 -12.34
N PHE A 143 -24.77 -19.16 -12.26
CA PHE A 143 -25.93 -19.34 -11.38
C PHE A 143 -25.58 -19.56 -9.89
N GLY A 144 -24.45 -19.03 -9.44
CA GLY A 144 -24.00 -19.17 -8.05
C GLY A 144 -23.46 -20.57 -7.69
N ILE A 145 -23.22 -21.43 -8.67
CA ILE A 145 -22.71 -22.80 -8.47
C ILE A 145 -21.31 -23.01 -9.05
N CYS A 146 -20.60 -23.98 -8.47
CA CYS A 146 -19.32 -24.45 -8.98
C CYS A 146 -19.56 -25.27 -10.26
N PRO A 147 -18.93 -24.96 -11.40
CA PRO A 147 -19.16 -25.68 -12.66
C PRO A 147 -18.61 -27.11 -12.67
N ILE A 148 -17.80 -27.51 -11.68
CA ILE A 148 -17.24 -28.87 -11.59
C ILE A 148 -18.14 -29.78 -10.75
N CYS A 149 -18.42 -29.41 -9.49
CA CYS A 149 -19.20 -30.24 -8.58
C CYS A 149 -20.68 -29.85 -8.47
N LEU A 150 -21.09 -28.79 -9.17
CA LEU A 150 -22.46 -28.26 -9.21
C LEU A 150 -23.03 -27.83 -7.84
N THR A 151 -22.16 -27.64 -6.84
CA THR A 151 -22.57 -27.16 -5.51
C THR A 151 -22.49 -25.63 -5.42
N PRO A 152 -23.34 -25.00 -4.60
CA PRO A 152 -23.35 -23.55 -4.44
C PRO A 152 -22.10 -23.02 -3.74
N GLY A 153 -21.86 -21.72 -3.90
CA GLY A 153 -20.81 -20.99 -3.19
C GLY A 153 -19.40 -21.10 -3.80
N PRO A 154 -19.21 -20.93 -5.12
CA PRO A 154 -17.88 -20.74 -5.69
C PRO A 154 -17.27 -19.41 -5.20
N GLN A 155 -15.99 -19.43 -4.85
CA GLN A 155 -15.31 -18.26 -4.26
C GLN A 155 -13.91 -18.03 -4.85
N HIS A 156 -13.34 -19.04 -5.50
CA HIS A 156 -11.95 -19.08 -5.94
C HIS A 156 -11.88 -18.86 -7.45
N VAL A 157 -11.18 -17.82 -7.88
CA VAL A 157 -10.95 -17.54 -9.30
C VAL A 157 -9.92 -18.55 -9.82
N ASP A 158 -10.40 -19.43 -10.69
CA ASP A 158 -9.60 -20.42 -11.40
C ASP A 158 -9.05 -19.82 -12.70
N HIS A 159 -7.78 -20.10 -12.98
CA HIS A 159 -7.07 -19.51 -14.12
C HIS A 159 -6.05 -20.50 -14.68
N ASP A 160 -5.79 -20.39 -15.97
CA ASP A 160 -4.75 -21.16 -16.62
C ASP A 160 -3.36 -20.65 -16.20
N HIS A 161 -2.51 -21.55 -15.70
CA HIS A 161 -1.20 -21.19 -15.15
C HIS A 161 -0.15 -20.84 -16.21
N LEU A 162 -0.41 -21.08 -17.50
CA LEU A 162 0.50 -20.73 -18.60
C LEU A 162 0.17 -19.36 -19.19
N THR A 163 -1.12 -19.07 -19.36
CA THR A 163 -1.63 -17.87 -20.05
C THR A 163 -2.17 -16.81 -19.10
N GLY A 164 -2.44 -17.17 -17.84
CA GLY A 164 -3.08 -16.30 -16.85
C GLY A 164 -4.57 -16.04 -17.13
N LYS A 165 -5.14 -16.64 -18.18
CA LYS A 165 -6.55 -16.45 -18.54
C LYS A 165 -7.45 -17.09 -17.48
N VAL A 166 -8.37 -16.30 -16.95
CA VAL A 166 -9.37 -16.78 -16.00
C VAL A 166 -10.34 -17.72 -16.71
N ARG A 167 -10.52 -18.93 -16.15
CA ARG A 167 -11.42 -19.95 -16.68
C ARG A 167 -12.81 -19.84 -16.04
N SER A 168 -12.88 -19.93 -14.72
CA SER A 168 -14.14 -19.94 -13.96
C SER A 168 -13.96 -19.51 -12.50
N VAL A 169 -15.05 -19.47 -11.73
CA VAL A 169 -14.99 -19.39 -10.26
C VAL A 169 -15.40 -20.74 -9.70
N LEU A 170 -14.53 -21.35 -8.90
CA LEU A 170 -14.71 -22.69 -8.33
C LEU A 170 -14.91 -22.63 -6.82
N CYS A 171 -15.44 -23.72 -6.25
CA CYS A 171 -15.39 -23.93 -4.80
C CYS A 171 -13.95 -24.25 -4.35
N PHE A 172 -13.68 -24.14 -3.05
CA PHE A 172 -12.35 -24.40 -2.49
C PHE A 172 -11.81 -25.80 -2.84
N ASN A 173 -12.64 -26.82 -2.71
CA ASN A 173 -12.26 -28.22 -2.92
C ASN A 173 -11.94 -28.52 -4.38
N CYS A 174 -12.77 -28.06 -5.33
CA CYS A 174 -12.52 -28.29 -6.75
C CYS A 174 -11.28 -27.53 -7.24
N ASN A 175 -11.13 -26.27 -6.85
CA ASN A 175 -9.93 -25.49 -7.20
C ASN A 175 -8.65 -26.13 -6.64
N GLY A 176 -8.68 -26.54 -5.37
CA GLY A 176 -7.57 -27.26 -4.75
C GLY A 176 -7.28 -28.59 -5.43
N GLY A 177 -8.34 -29.34 -5.77
CA GLY A 177 -8.26 -30.62 -6.47
C GLY A 177 -7.56 -30.50 -7.83
N LEU A 178 -7.95 -29.53 -8.66
CA LEU A 178 -7.26 -29.26 -9.93
C LEU A 178 -5.76 -29.03 -9.72
N GLY A 179 -5.39 -28.24 -8.71
CA GLY A 179 -4.00 -28.00 -8.34
C GLY A 179 -3.24 -29.26 -7.90
N GLN A 180 -3.88 -30.18 -7.16
CA GLN A 180 -3.27 -31.46 -6.77
C GLN A 180 -2.97 -32.34 -7.98
N PHE A 181 -3.80 -32.27 -9.02
CA PHE A 181 -3.55 -32.93 -10.31
C PHE A 181 -2.74 -32.08 -11.30
N LYS A 182 -2.12 -30.98 -10.82
CA LYS A 182 -1.27 -30.07 -11.60
C LYS A 182 -1.96 -29.50 -12.85
N ASP A 183 -3.28 -29.30 -12.77
CA ASP A 183 -4.09 -28.86 -13.90
C ASP A 183 -3.97 -29.76 -15.14
N ASN A 184 -3.56 -31.02 -14.96
CA ASN A 184 -3.34 -31.97 -16.05
C ASN A 184 -4.61 -32.81 -16.30
N PRO A 185 -5.29 -32.62 -17.45
CA PRO A 185 -6.50 -33.37 -17.77
C PRO A 185 -6.29 -34.89 -17.78
N GLU A 186 -5.09 -35.33 -18.16
CA GLU A 186 -4.75 -36.73 -18.24
C GLU A 186 -4.68 -37.39 -16.86
N LEU A 187 -4.09 -36.69 -15.88
CA LEU A 187 -4.07 -37.19 -14.50
C LEU A 187 -5.48 -37.21 -13.88
N LEU A 188 -6.32 -36.23 -14.23
CA LEU A 188 -7.72 -36.18 -13.78
C LEU A 188 -8.54 -37.35 -14.34
N ARG A 189 -8.36 -37.70 -15.63
CA ARG A 189 -9.02 -38.88 -16.22
C ARG A 189 -8.59 -40.16 -15.54
N ARG A 190 -7.29 -40.37 -15.33
CA ARG A 190 -6.79 -41.54 -14.60
C ARG A 190 -7.30 -41.62 -13.16
N ALA A 191 -7.48 -40.47 -12.51
CA ALA A 191 -8.08 -40.42 -11.18
C ALA A 191 -9.56 -40.83 -11.20
N ALA A 192 -10.32 -40.42 -12.23
CA ALA A 192 -11.69 -40.87 -12.43
C ALA A 192 -11.73 -42.38 -12.68
N ASP A 193 -10.90 -42.89 -13.62
CA ASP A 193 -10.76 -44.32 -13.91
C ASP A 193 -10.45 -45.13 -12.63
N TYR A 194 -9.50 -44.65 -11.82
CA TYR A 194 -9.12 -45.31 -10.57
C TYR A 194 -10.31 -45.42 -9.59
N VAL A 195 -11.11 -44.36 -9.45
CA VAL A 195 -12.30 -44.37 -8.57
C VAL A 195 -13.39 -45.29 -9.12
N GLU A 196 -13.51 -45.41 -10.44
CA GLU A 196 -14.43 -46.35 -11.12
C GLU A 196 -13.95 -47.81 -11.08
N GLY A 197 -12.75 -48.08 -10.56
CA GLY A 197 -12.15 -49.41 -10.48
C GLY A 197 -11.32 -49.80 -11.72
N ASN A 198 -11.18 -48.90 -12.68
CA ASN A 198 -10.32 -49.05 -13.85
C ASN A 198 -8.88 -48.70 -13.48
N VAL A 199 -8.20 -49.61 -12.77
CA VAL A 199 -6.82 -49.37 -12.30
C VAL A 199 -5.82 -49.60 -13.43
N TRP A 200 -5.15 -48.52 -13.83
CA TRP A 200 -4.05 -48.56 -14.79
C TRP A 200 -2.83 -49.24 -14.15
N LYS A 201 -2.51 -50.45 -14.63
CA LYS A 201 -1.34 -51.22 -14.16
C LYS A 201 -0.21 -51.11 -15.20
N PRO A 202 1.01 -50.73 -14.78
CA PRO A 202 2.16 -50.85 -15.67
C PRO A 202 2.43 -52.32 -16.03
N THR A 203 2.78 -52.57 -17.29
CA THR A 203 3.17 -53.90 -17.77
C THR A 203 4.67 -54.09 -17.57
N LEU A 204 5.08 -55.16 -16.89
CA LEU A 204 6.50 -55.52 -16.79
C LEU A 204 6.98 -56.08 -18.12
N VAL A 205 7.92 -55.41 -18.78
CA VAL A 205 8.47 -55.83 -20.09
C VAL A 205 9.86 -56.45 -19.97
N ALA A 206 10.60 -56.13 -18.90
CA ALA A 206 11.86 -56.76 -18.51
C ALA A 206 12.10 -56.54 -17.01
N PRO A 207 13.03 -57.27 -16.35
CA PRO A 207 13.36 -57.04 -14.95
C PRO A 207 13.69 -55.56 -14.67
N GLY A 208 12.87 -54.89 -13.86
CA GLY A 208 13.00 -53.47 -13.54
C GLY A 208 12.52 -52.49 -14.62
N VAL A 209 11.99 -52.97 -15.75
CA VAL A 209 11.48 -52.14 -16.85
C VAL A 209 9.96 -52.29 -16.98
N TYR A 210 9.26 -51.18 -16.81
CA TYR A 210 7.80 -51.11 -16.86
C TYR A 210 7.37 -50.25 -18.04
N GLN A 211 6.42 -50.76 -18.82
CA GLN A 211 5.71 -50.00 -19.83
C GLN A 211 4.42 -49.43 -19.21
N LEU A 212 4.26 -48.11 -19.30
CA LEU A 212 3.01 -47.46 -18.94
C LEU A 212 1.95 -47.77 -20.01
N PRO A 213 0.67 -47.97 -19.65
CA PRO A 213 -0.36 -48.16 -20.64
C PRO A 213 -0.52 -46.88 -21.48
N SER A 214 -0.79 -47.06 -22.78
CA SER A 214 -0.96 -46.00 -23.78
C SER A 214 -2.23 -45.20 -23.60
#